data_AF-A0A419F7F6-F1
#
_entry.id   AF-A0A419F7F6-F1
#
_cell.length_a   1.000
_cell.length_b   1.000
_cell.length_c   1.000
_cell.angle_alpha   90.00
_cell.angle_beta   90.00
_cell.angle_gamma   90.00
#
_symmetry.space_group_name_H-M   'P 1'
#
loop_
_entity.id
_entity.type
_entity.pdbx_description
1 polymer ?
#
loop_
_entity_poly.entity_id
_entity_poly.type
_entity_poly.pdbx_seq_one_letter_code
_entity_poly.pdbx_strand_id
1 'polypeptide(L)'
;MPRIHSKEFPWFSPPDMNRREHAVEAAKLMMNAAHTAPCAGGVDHMEAELVWGEKEQEEIAEKMEELSYLPENKRVDEQYRTEAIMAREADCILVLGDTHGRNMPFDANCGYCSGPAGCSFVYSRRRTAAGQIDHSDKSLSKTLIDGPLCQVHVQDLGYSTGSALWMARKLMVDARPFMTVGMAAKKLGYCRASEFMIGILVSATSKNPFVDVHYNYHVLNMRRMVDSVRKHYVITRQFAPDYRPHPSKRFRKKEGE
;
A
#
# COMPACT_ATOMS: atom_id res chain seq x y z
N MET A 1 -26.02 21.84 -15.48
CA MET A 1 -26.34 20.39 -15.47
C MET A 1 -25.37 19.68 -14.55
N PRO A 2 -25.82 18.84 -13.60
CA PRO A 2 -24.91 18.05 -12.79
C PRO A 2 -24.17 17.08 -13.70
N ARG A 3 -22.83 17.18 -13.75
CA ARG A 3 -21.98 16.32 -14.57
C ARG A 3 -20.73 15.96 -13.76
N ILE A 4 -20.31 14.70 -13.85
CA ILE A 4 -19.02 14.25 -13.33
C ILE A 4 -18.12 14.06 -14.54
N HIS A 5 -17.00 14.79 -14.58
CA HIS A 5 -15.96 14.58 -15.59
C HIS A 5 -14.81 13.83 -14.93
N SER A 6 -14.51 12.64 -15.42
CA SER A 6 -13.45 11.78 -14.91
C SER A 6 -12.35 11.64 -15.94
N LYS A 7 -11.10 11.89 -15.54
CA LYS A 7 -9.92 11.75 -16.40
C LYS A 7 -8.67 11.56 -15.54
N GLU A 8 -7.84 10.58 -15.90
CA GLU A 8 -6.66 10.18 -15.13
C GLU A 8 -5.51 11.21 -15.16
N PHE A 9 -5.18 11.77 -16.33
CA PHE A 9 -4.07 12.73 -16.47
C PHE A 9 -4.59 14.13 -16.86
N PRO A 10 -4.14 15.21 -16.20
CA PRO A 10 -3.06 15.28 -15.20
C PRO A 10 -3.41 14.72 -13.81
N TRP A 11 -2.44 14.10 -13.13
CA TRP A 11 -2.62 13.59 -11.76
C TRP A 11 -3.00 14.71 -10.79
N PHE A 12 -3.88 14.40 -9.84
CA PHE A 12 -4.42 15.33 -8.83
C PHE A 12 -5.19 16.53 -9.43
N SER A 13 -5.52 16.50 -10.73
CA SER A 13 -6.44 17.47 -11.30
C SER A 13 -7.87 17.19 -10.84
N PRO A 14 -8.81 18.17 -10.85
CA PRO A 14 -10.18 17.93 -10.43
C PRO A 14 -10.86 16.72 -11.12
N PRO A 15 -10.63 16.45 -12.42
CA PRO A 15 -11.13 15.24 -13.06
C PRO A 15 -10.50 13.93 -12.56
N ASP A 16 -9.24 13.95 -12.13
CA ASP A 16 -8.57 12.77 -11.54
C ASP A 16 -9.06 12.53 -10.11
N MET A 17 -9.29 13.60 -9.35
CA MET A 17 -9.86 13.50 -8.00
C MET A 17 -11.26 12.86 -8.03
N ASN A 18 -12.11 13.22 -9.00
CA ASN A 18 -13.41 12.56 -9.18
C ASN A 18 -13.26 11.04 -9.39
N ARG A 19 -12.24 10.60 -10.14
CA ARG A 19 -11.93 9.18 -10.36
C ARG A 19 -11.48 8.50 -9.07
N ARG A 20 -10.59 9.15 -8.31
CA ARG A 20 -10.09 8.67 -7.00
C ARG A 20 -11.23 8.53 -5.98
N GLU A 21 -12.19 9.44 -5.98
CA GLU A 21 -13.39 9.34 -5.13
C GLU A 21 -14.17 8.04 -5.39
N HIS A 22 -14.33 7.62 -6.65
CA HIS A 22 -14.96 6.34 -6.98
C HIS A 22 -14.16 5.13 -6.46
N ALA A 23 -12.82 5.19 -6.52
CA ALA A 23 -11.97 4.14 -5.94
C ALA A 23 -12.09 4.08 -4.41
N VAL A 24 -12.22 5.23 -3.74
CA VAL A 24 -12.48 5.32 -2.29
C VAL A 24 -13.84 4.73 -1.94
N GLU A 25 -14.89 4.99 -2.72
CA GLU A 25 -16.20 4.36 -2.55
C GLU A 25 -16.12 2.83 -2.66
N ALA A 26 -15.39 2.33 -3.66
CA ALA A 26 -15.17 0.89 -3.80
C ALA A 26 -14.40 0.32 -2.60
N ALA A 27 -13.36 1.00 -2.12
CA ALA A 27 -12.57 0.56 -0.97
C ALA A 27 -13.38 0.54 0.34
N LYS A 28 -14.36 1.43 0.52
CA LYS A 28 -15.31 1.35 1.64
C LYS A 28 -16.15 0.08 1.58
N LEU A 29 -16.60 -0.34 0.40
CA LEU A 29 -17.31 -1.61 0.23
C LEU A 29 -16.40 -2.81 0.43
N MET A 30 -15.12 -2.72 0.04
CA MET A 30 -14.11 -3.73 0.33
C MET A 30 -13.88 -3.88 1.84
N MET A 31 -13.86 -2.77 2.59
CA MET A 31 -13.77 -2.77 4.05
C MET A 31 -14.98 -3.47 4.69
N ASN A 32 -16.20 -3.20 4.21
CA ASN A 32 -17.39 -3.93 4.67
C ASN A 32 -17.27 -5.44 4.39
N ALA A 33 -16.82 -5.81 3.20
CA ALA A 33 -16.63 -7.22 2.83
C ALA A 33 -15.60 -7.91 3.74
N ALA A 34 -14.53 -7.20 4.11
CA ALA A 34 -13.55 -7.68 5.07
C ALA A 34 -14.20 -7.98 6.41
N HIS A 35 -14.94 -7.04 7.01
CA HIS A 35 -15.59 -7.25 8.32
C HIS A 35 -16.58 -8.42 8.33
N THR A 36 -17.21 -8.73 7.19
CA THR A 36 -18.16 -9.85 7.08
C THR A 36 -17.50 -11.18 6.70
N ALA A 37 -16.17 -11.24 6.62
CA ALA A 37 -15.46 -12.46 6.30
C ALA A 37 -15.67 -13.52 7.41
N PRO A 38 -15.61 -14.82 7.07
CA PRO A 38 -15.68 -15.87 8.08
C PRO A 38 -14.49 -15.77 9.05
N CYS A 39 -14.79 -15.72 10.35
CA CYS A 39 -13.78 -15.70 11.42
C CYS A 39 -13.98 -16.84 12.42
N ALA A 40 -12.88 -17.28 13.03
CA ALA A 40 -12.92 -18.32 14.04
C ALA A 40 -13.72 -17.88 15.29
N GLY A 41 -14.69 -18.71 15.68
CA GLY A 41 -15.53 -18.47 16.86
C GLY A 41 -16.52 -17.32 16.73
N GLY A 42 -16.63 -16.64 15.57
CA GLY A 42 -17.53 -15.50 15.39
C GLY A 42 -17.14 -14.26 16.21
N VAL A 43 -15.89 -14.22 16.71
CA VAL A 43 -15.38 -13.10 17.50
C VAL A 43 -14.87 -12.03 16.54
N ASP A 44 -15.24 -10.78 16.79
CA ASP A 44 -14.72 -9.65 16.02
C ASP A 44 -13.23 -9.48 16.30
N HIS A 45 -12.42 -9.52 15.25
CA HIS A 45 -10.96 -9.56 15.35
C HIS A 45 -10.24 -8.52 14.49
N MET A 46 -10.97 -7.76 13.68
CA MET A 46 -10.37 -6.91 12.65
C MET A 46 -10.37 -5.43 13.00
N GLU A 47 -9.26 -4.75 12.68
CA GLU A 47 -9.24 -3.30 12.48
C GLU A 47 -8.98 -2.97 11.01
N ALA A 48 -9.62 -1.92 10.50
CA ALA A 48 -9.43 -1.46 9.14
C ALA A 48 -9.35 0.06 9.08
N GLU A 49 -8.40 0.59 8.32
CA GLU A 49 -8.23 2.02 8.07
C GLU A 49 -8.05 2.28 6.57
N LEU A 50 -8.72 3.31 6.05
CA LEU A 50 -8.64 3.69 4.64
C LEU A 50 -7.90 5.02 4.51
N VAL A 51 -6.84 5.02 3.70
CA VAL A 51 -5.97 6.18 3.48
C VAL A 51 -6.05 6.60 2.01
N TRP A 52 -6.48 7.84 1.76
CA TRP A 52 -6.59 8.39 0.39
C TRP A 52 -6.02 9.81 0.26
N GLY A 53 -5.59 10.42 1.37
CA GLY A 53 -4.96 11.73 1.36
C GLY A 53 -3.52 11.63 0.84
N GLU A 54 -3.11 12.59 0.01
CA GLU A 54 -1.78 12.59 -0.61
C GLU A 54 -0.67 12.63 0.45
N LYS A 55 -0.87 13.41 1.52
CA LYS A 55 0.11 13.54 2.61
C LYS A 55 0.28 12.22 3.35
N GLU A 56 -0.83 11.60 3.75
CA GLU A 56 -0.83 10.34 4.50
C GLU A 56 -0.29 9.17 3.65
N GLN A 57 -0.59 9.16 2.34
CA GLN A 57 -0.01 8.21 1.40
C GLN A 57 1.51 8.40 1.24
N GLU A 58 1.98 9.65 1.16
CA GLU A 58 3.41 9.95 1.07
C GLU A 58 4.14 9.54 2.36
N GLU A 59 3.56 9.80 3.55
CA GLU A 59 4.12 9.35 4.83
C GLU A 59 4.31 7.83 4.88
N ILE A 60 3.33 7.06 4.37
CA ILE A 60 3.45 5.59 4.25
C ILE A 60 4.59 5.22 3.29
N ALA A 61 4.67 5.86 2.12
CA ALA A 61 5.69 5.57 1.12
C ALA A 61 7.11 5.91 1.60
N GLU A 62 7.30 7.06 2.25
CA GLU A 62 8.56 7.44 2.89
C GLU A 62 8.94 6.43 3.98
N LYS A 63 7.98 5.97 4.78
CA LYS A 63 8.25 4.96 5.80
C LYS A 63 8.67 3.63 5.19
N MET A 64 8.09 3.23 4.05
CA MET A 64 8.52 2.04 3.32
C MET A 64 9.96 2.18 2.82
N GLU A 65 10.34 3.36 2.32
CA GLU A 65 11.72 3.63 1.90
C GLU A 65 12.69 3.58 3.08
N GLU A 66 12.34 4.17 4.22
CA GLU A 66 13.12 4.07 5.46
C GLU A 66 13.33 2.60 5.87
N LEU A 67 12.26 1.80 5.87
CA LEU A 67 12.31 0.37 6.19
C LEU A 67 13.19 -0.42 5.21
N SER A 68 13.35 0.03 3.96
CA SER A 68 14.22 -0.62 2.97
C SER A 68 15.71 -0.52 3.31
N TYR A 69 16.12 0.48 4.10
CA TYR A 69 17.52 0.67 4.48
C TYR A 69 17.91 -0.09 5.75
N LEU A 70 16.95 -0.68 6.46
CA LEU A 70 17.22 -1.44 7.68
C LEU A 70 17.98 -2.75 7.36
N PRO A 71 19.02 -3.11 8.14
CA PRO A 71 19.78 -4.34 7.93
C PRO A 71 18.91 -5.60 7.93
N GLU A 72 17.84 -5.64 8.74
CA GLU A 72 16.94 -6.79 8.81
C GLU A 72 16.17 -7.03 7.50
N ASN A 73 15.90 -5.96 6.73
CA ASN A 73 15.09 -5.99 5.52
C ASN A 73 15.92 -6.09 4.24
N LYS A 74 17.24 -6.29 4.33
CA LYS A 74 18.16 -6.32 3.17
C LYS A 74 17.77 -7.35 2.09
N ARG A 75 17.04 -8.41 2.43
CA ARG A 75 16.56 -9.41 1.44
C ARG A 75 15.35 -8.96 0.64
N VAL A 76 14.63 -7.95 1.13
CA VAL A 76 13.35 -7.47 0.60
C VAL A 76 13.38 -5.96 0.37
N ASP A 77 14.58 -5.35 0.36
CA ASP A 77 14.75 -3.90 0.24
C ASP A 77 14.24 -3.38 -1.10
N GLU A 78 14.50 -4.10 -2.18
CA GLU A 78 13.98 -3.77 -3.51
C GLU A 78 12.45 -3.86 -3.58
N GLN A 79 11.83 -4.79 -2.83
CA GLN A 79 10.38 -4.90 -2.74
C GLN A 79 9.81 -3.66 -2.06
N TYR A 80 10.35 -3.26 -0.90
CA TYR A 80 9.93 -2.03 -0.21
C TYR A 80 10.02 -0.80 -1.10
N ARG A 81 11.14 -0.61 -1.82
CA ARG A 81 11.33 0.57 -2.69
C ARG A 81 10.36 0.56 -3.88
N THR A 82 10.14 -0.60 -4.49
CA THR A 82 9.23 -0.75 -5.63
C THR A 82 7.78 -0.52 -5.22
N GLU A 83 7.37 -1.13 -4.12
CA GLU A 83 6.01 -1.04 -3.59
C GLU A 83 5.73 0.34 -2.97
N ALA A 84 6.75 1.09 -2.55
CA ALA A 84 6.60 2.49 -2.14
C ALA A 84 6.15 3.39 -3.31
N ILE A 85 6.65 3.15 -4.53
CA ILE A 85 6.14 3.86 -5.71
C ILE A 85 4.71 3.44 -6.02
N MET A 86 4.42 2.14 -5.95
CA MET A 86 3.05 1.66 -6.14
C MET A 86 2.07 2.29 -5.14
N ALA A 87 2.48 2.48 -3.89
CA ALA A 87 1.68 3.13 -2.86
C ALA A 87 1.37 4.61 -3.21
N ARG A 88 2.34 5.33 -3.79
CA ARG A 88 2.14 6.71 -4.29
C ARG A 88 1.26 6.79 -5.54
N GLU A 89 1.31 5.75 -6.38
CA GLU A 89 0.51 5.65 -7.60
C GLU A 89 -0.91 5.11 -7.36
N ALA A 90 -1.16 4.49 -6.21
CA ALA A 90 -2.48 4.05 -5.80
C ALA A 90 -3.45 5.22 -5.57
N ASP A 91 -4.73 4.97 -5.82
CA ASP A 91 -5.78 5.95 -5.53
C ASP A 91 -6.08 6.00 -4.02
N CYS A 92 -6.09 4.82 -3.39
CA CYS A 92 -6.24 4.68 -1.94
C CYS A 92 -5.55 3.40 -1.44
N ILE A 93 -5.28 3.37 -0.14
CA ILE A 93 -4.65 2.27 0.59
C ILE A 93 -5.61 1.83 1.68
N LEU A 94 -6.08 0.58 1.62
CA LEU A 94 -6.88 -0.05 2.66
C LEU A 94 -5.96 -0.89 3.54
N VAL A 95 -5.77 -0.51 4.80
CA VAL A 95 -5.00 -1.26 5.79
C VAL A 95 -5.93 -2.15 6.57
N LEU A 96 -5.64 -3.45 6.65
CA LEU A 96 -6.35 -4.43 7.46
C LEU A 96 -5.40 -5.02 8.51
N GLY A 97 -5.86 -5.12 9.74
CA GLY A 97 -5.12 -5.66 10.88
C GLY A 97 -5.96 -6.62 11.71
N ASP A 98 -5.25 -7.50 12.41
CA ASP A 98 -5.85 -8.45 13.35
C ASP A 98 -5.44 -8.13 14.80
N THR A 99 -6.43 -7.92 15.66
CA THR A 99 -6.24 -7.51 17.06
C THR A 99 -6.02 -8.69 18.01
N HIS A 100 -6.44 -9.89 17.60
CA HIS A 100 -6.48 -11.08 18.47
C HIS A 100 -5.22 -11.94 18.33
N GLY A 101 -4.61 -12.02 17.15
CA GLY A 101 -3.48 -12.91 16.87
C GLY A 101 -2.30 -12.74 17.81
N ARG A 102 -2.07 -11.52 18.30
CA ARG A 102 -1.08 -11.25 19.35
C ARG A 102 -1.61 -11.47 20.76
N ASN A 103 -2.78 -10.92 21.05
CA ASN A 103 -3.22 -10.61 22.40
C ASN A 103 -4.18 -11.65 22.99
N MET A 104 -4.91 -12.38 22.14
CA MET A 104 -5.97 -13.28 22.55
C MET A 104 -5.97 -14.50 21.63
N PRO A 105 -5.12 -15.51 21.88
CA PRO A 105 -5.14 -16.74 21.10
C PRO A 105 -6.50 -17.46 21.24
N PHE A 106 -6.88 -18.21 20.20
CA PHE A 106 -8.18 -18.90 20.13
C PHE A 106 -8.41 -20.00 21.19
N ASP A 107 -7.36 -20.45 21.90
CA ASP A 107 -7.43 -21.40 23.02
C ASP A 107 -8.08 -22.77 22.75
N ALA A 108 -8.16 -23.19 21.49
CA ALA A 108 -8.71 -24.49 21.10
C ALA A 108 -7.73 -25.68 21.13
N ASN A 109 -6.49 -25.50 21.60
CA ASN A 109 -5.47 -26.56 21.61
C ASN A 109 -5.27 -27.22 20.23
N CYS A 110 -5.25 -26.41 19.17
CA CYS A 110 -5.19 -26.88 17.77
C CYS A 110 -3.78 -27.23 17.28
N GLY A 111 -2.74 -26.84 18.02
CA GLY A 111 -1.34 -27.08 17.65
C GLY A 111 -0.78 -26.23 16.51
N TYR A 112 -1.54 -25.29 15.91
CA TYR A 112 -1.04 -24.50 14.78
C TYR A 112 0.15 -23.59 15.12
N CYS A 113 0.24 -23.07 16.35
CA CYS A 113 1.34 -22.24 16.80
C CYS A 113 2.54 -23.06 17.29
N SER A 114 3.05 -23.97 16.43
CA SER A 114 4.25 -24.80 16.62
C SER A 114 4.08 -26.19 17.27
N GLY A 115 2.86 -26.64 17.57
CA GLY A 115 2.59 -28.03 18.00
C GLY A 115 2.67 -28.39 19.50
N PRO A 116 3.06 -27.53 20.48
CA PRO A 116 2.90 -27.85 21.89
C PRO A 116 1.44 -28.11 22.30
N ALA A 117 1.27 -28.85 23.40
CA ALA A 117 -0.03 -29.05 24.01
C ALA A 117 -0.58 -27.72 24.58
N GLY A 118 -1.81 -27.41 24.21
CA GLY A 118 -2.50 -26.16 24.49
C GLY A 118 -2.01 -24.99 23.63
N CYS A 119 -2.59 -23.82 23.83
CA CYS A 119 -2.02 -22.54 23.34
C CYS A 119 -0.81 -22.07 24.18
N SER A 120 -0.21 -23.00 24.95
CA SER A 120 0.89 -22.76 25.89
C SER A 120 2.12 -22.16 25.23
N PHE A 121 2.36 -22.40 23.95
CA PHE A 121 3.47 -21.78 23.23
C PHE A 121 3.37 -20.26 23.19
N VAL A 122 2.18 -19.71 22.92
CA VAL A 122 1.97 -18.25 22.89
C VAL A 122 2.06 -17.69 24.30
N TYR A 123 1.39 -18.32 25.27
CA TYR A 123 1.39 -17.88 26.67
C TYR A 123 2.75 -17.98 27.36
N SER A 124 3.55 -19.01 27.09
CA SER A 124 4.88 -19.20 27.71
C SER A 124 5.91 -18.18 27.23
N ARG A 125 5.68 -17.60 26.04
CA ARG A 125 6.58 -16.60 25.47
C ARG A 125 6.21 -15.19 25.88
N ARG A 126 4.99 -14.93 26.35
CA ARG A 126 4.49 -13.59 26.66
C ARG A 126 4.25 -13.43 28.15
N ARG A 127 4.32 -12.19 28.63
CA ARG A 127 3.89 -11.88 29.99
C ARG A 127 2.38 -12.04 30.09
N THR A 128 1.93 -12.73 31.13
CA THR A 128 0.52 -12.96 31.39
C THR A 128 0.17 -12.52 32.80
N ALA A 129 -1.06 -12.01 32.97
CA ALA A 129 -1.64 -11.65 34.26
C ALA A 129 -3.10 -12.12 34.27
N ALA A 130 -3.50 -12.84 35.32
CA ALA A 130 -4.85 -13.40 35.45
C ALA A 130 -5.35 -14.21 34.22
N GLY A 131 -4.45 -14.94 33.56
CA GLY A 131 -4.77 -15.73 32.36
C GLY A 131 -4.92 -14.92 31.07
N GLN A 132 -4.68 -13.61 31.10
CA GLN A 132 -4.69 -12.73 29.94
C GLN A 132 -3.25 -12.34 29.57
N ILE A 133 -3.00 -12.13 28.27
CA ILE A 133 -1.72 -11.63 27.79
C ILE A 133 -1.63 -10.13 28.06
N ASP A 134 -0.50 -9.69 28.62
CA ASP A 134 -0.22 -8.27 28.82
C ASP A 134 0.12 -7.61 27.48
N HIS A 135 -0.85 -6.92 26.89
CA HIS A 135 -0.71 -6.21 25.61
C HIS A 135 0.24 -4.99 25.70
N SER A 136 0.52 -4.49 26.90
CA SER A 136 1.45 -3.38 27.10
C SER A 136 2.91 -3.82 26.98
N ASP A 137 3.18 -5.12 27.14
CA ASP A 137 4.51 -5.68 27.02
C ASP A 137 4.94 -5.80 25.54
N LYS A 138 5.99 -5.06 25.20
CA LYS A 138 6.65 -5.06 23.88
C LYS A 138 8.09 -5.56 23.94
N SER A 139 8.49 -6.24 25.02
CA SER A 139 9.85 -6.74 25.23
C SER A 139 10.34 -7.72 24.15
N LEU A 140 9.41 -8.34 23.43
CA LEU A 140 9.66 -9.32 22.36
C LEU A 140 9.64 -8.71 20.95
N SER A 141 9.35 -7.40 20.82
CA SER A 141 9.34 -6.64 19.56
C SER A 141 10.75 -6.39 19.01
N LYS A 142 11.52 -7.46 18.82
CA LYS A 142 12.89 -7.41 18.26
C LYS A 142 12.89 -7.53 16.74
N THR A 143 11.81 -8.07 16.17
CA THR A 143 11.61 -8.26 14.73
C THR A 143 10.50 -7.34 14.21
N LEU A 144 10.31 -7.30 12.89
CA LEU A 144 9.29 -6.48 12.23
C LEU A 144 7.87 -6.74 12.78
N ILE A 145 7.58 -8.01 13.07
CA ILE A 145 6.39 -8.49 13.76
C ILE A 145 6.85 -9.03 15.11
N ASP A 146 6.21 -8.61 16.20
CA ASP A 146 6.40 -9.14 17.53
C ASP A 146 5.54 -10.43 17.67
N GLY A 147 6.10 -11.52 17.17
CA GLY A 147 5.58 -12.87 17.34
C GLY A 147 5.93 -13.47 18.72
N PRO A 148 5.40 -14.66 19.05
CA PRO A 148 4.56 -15.54 18.23
C PRO A 148 3.10 -15.06 18.14
N LEU A 149 2.44 -15.36 17.01
CA LEU A 149 1.02 -15.05 16.78
C LEU A 149 0.19 -16.33 16.71
N CYS A 150 -1.06 -16.27 17.18
CA CYS A 150 -2.05 -17.31 16.99
C CYS A 150 -2.35 -17.47 15.49
N GLN A 151 -2.05 -18.63 14.93
CA GLN A 151 -2.21 -18.88 13.50
C GLN A 151 -3.67 -18.90 13.05
N VAL A 152 -4.61 -19.23 13.94
CA VAL A 152 -6.05 -19.18 13.64
C VAL A 152 -6.46 -17.75 13.26
N HIS A 153 -6.12 -16.76 14.09
CA HIS A 153 -6.45 -15.37 13.83
C HIS A 153 -5.64 -14.75 12.69
N VAL A 154 -4.40 -15.21 12.48
CA VAL A 154 -3.64 -14.85 11.26
C VAL A 154 -4.35 -15.36 10.00
N GLN A 155 -4.97 -16.54 10.04
CA GLN A 155 -5.78 -17.06 8.92
C GLN A 155 -7.09 -16.28 8.75
N ASP A 156 -7.73 -15.84 9.84
CA ASP A 156 -8.92 -14.99 9.79
C ASP A 156 -8.63 -13.66 9.04
N LEU A 157 -7.46 -13.05 9.26
CA LEU A 157 -7.00 -11.89 8.47
C LEU A 157 -6.81 -12.24 6.99
N GLY A 158 -6.40 -13.48 6.69
CA GLY A 158 -6.34 -14.01 5.33
C GLY A 158 -7.72 -14.08 4.66
N TYR A 159 -8.74 -14.59 5.35
CA TYR A 159 -10.12 -14.59 4.84
C TYR A 159 -10.67 -13.18 4.64
N SER A 160 -10.34 -12.28 5.56
CA SER A 160 -10.68 -10.85 5.50
C SER A 160 -10.09 -10.18 4.25
N THR A 161 -8.79 -10.39 4.03
CA THR A 161 -8.08 -9.91 2.84
C THR A 161 -8.68 -10.50 1.56
N GLY A 162 -8.97 -11.81 1.56
CA GLY A 162 -9.60 -12.49 0.42
C GLY A 162 -10.98 -11.94 0.09
N SER A 163 -11.80 -11.66 1.10
CA SER A 163 -13.15 -11.09 0.94
C SER A 163 -13.10 -9.66 0.42
N ALA A 164 -12.16 -8.84 0.90
CA ALA A 164 -11.90 -7.50 0.37
C ALA A 164 -11.50 -7.54 -1.11
N LEU A 165 -10.58 -8.43 -1.50
CA LEU A 165 -10.14 -8.58 -2.89
C LEU A 165 -11.23 -9.16 -3.80
N TRP A 166 -12.09 -10.03 -3.26
CA TRP A 166 -13.26 -10.50 -3.98
C TRP A 166 -14.21 -9.35 -4.30
N MET A 167 -14.45 -8.46 -3.33
CA MET A 167 -15.25 -7.25 -3.54
C MET A 167 -14.59 -6.30 -4.55
N ALA A 168 -13.28 -6.08 -4.46
CA ALA A 168 -12.53 -5.30 -5.44
C ALA A 168 -12.76 -5.79 -6.88
N ARG A 169 -12.65 -7.11 -7.08
CA ARG A 169 -12.93 -7.76 -8.36
C ARG A 169 -14.37 -7.56 -8.81
N LYS A 170 -15.35 -7.64 -7.90
CA LYS A 170 -16.78 -7.43 -8.24
C LYS A 170 -17.06 -6.00 -8.67
N LEU A 171 -16.34 -5.04 -8.09
CA LEU A 171 -16.44 -3.62 -8.43
C LEU A 171 -15.51 -3.21 -9.58
N MET A 172 -14.76 -4.15 -10.14
CA MET A 172 -13.83 -3.94 -11.26
C MET A 172 -12.76 -2.87 -10.97
N VAL A 173 -12.30 -2.81 -9.72
CA VAL A 173 -11.14 -2.00 -9.32
C VAL A 173 -9.91 -2.89 -9.17
N ASP A 174 -8.75 -2.38 -9.58
CA ASP A 174 -7.48 -3.07 -9.41
C ASP A 174 -7.08 -2.99 -7.94
N ALA A 175 -6.82 -4.13 -7.31
CA ALA A 175 -6.38 -4.18 -5.92
C ALA A 175 -5.32 -5.28 -5.70
N ARG A 176 -4.33 -5.00 -4.84
CA ARG A 176 -3.29 -5.97 -4.49
C ARG A 176 -2.85 -5.84 -3.03
N PRO A 177 -2.78 -6.95 -2.27
CA PRO A 177 -2.32 -6.95 -0.88
C PRO A 177 -0.79 -6.98 -0.79
N PHE A 178 -0.25 -6.23 0.15
CA PHE A 178 1.18 -6.09 0.42
C PHE A 178 1.48 -6.09 1.91
N MET A 179 2.41 -6.94 2.32
CA MET A 179 2.90 -6.98 3.70
C MET A 179 3.75 -5.74 4.02
N THR A 180 4.59 -5.30 3.09
CA THR A 180 5.48 -4.14 3.25
C THR A 180 4.72 -2.85 3.58
N VAL A 181 3.62 -2.59 2.85
CA VAL A 181 2.71 -1.46 3.06
C VAL A 181 2.06 -1.57 4.45
N GLY A 182 1.56 -2.76 4.81
CA GLY A 182 0.97 -3.01 6.13
C GLY A 182 1.96 -2.79 7.28
N MET A 183 3.22 -3.19 7.09
CA MET A 183 4.28 -2.99 8.09
C MET A 183 4.74 -1.53 8.20
N ALA A 184 4.74 -0.78 7.10
CA ALA A 184 4.97 0.67 7.14
C ALA A 184 3.83 1.40 7.87
N ALA A 185 2.58 1.07 7.54
CA ALA A 185 1.39 1.60 8.22
C ALA A 185 1.44 1.31 9.74
N LYS A 186 1.86 0.09 10.13
CA LYS A 186 2.10 -0.25 11.54
C LYS A 186 3.04 0.70 12.26
N LYS A 187 4.17 1.01 11.63
CA LYS A 187 5.21 1.85 12.23
C LYS A 187 4.77 3.31 12.35
N LEU A 188 3.81 3.74 11.53
CA LEU A 188 3.17 5.05 11.61
C LEU A 188 1.98 5.08 12.59
N GLY A 189 1.53 3.91 13.06
CA GLY A 189 0.48 3.79 14.07
C GLY A 189 -0.94 3.80 13.51
N TYR A 190 -1.12 3.34 12.27
CA TYR A 190 -2.42 2.90 11.73
C TYR A 190 -2.81 1.55 12.37
N CYS A 191 -4.10 1.32 12.65
CA CYS A 191 -4.66 0.13 13.32
C CYS A 191 -3.82 -0.33 14.54
N ARG A 192 -3.75 0.54 15.56
CA ARG A 192 -2.79 0.41 16.68
C ARG A 192 -2.96 -0.83 17.54
N ALA A 193 -4.13 -1.47 17.56
CA ALA A 193 -4.34 -2.67 18.35
C ALA A 193 -3.84 -3.94 17.61
N SER A 194 -3.52 -3.80 16.31
CA SER A 194 -3.12 -4.90 15.45
C SER A 194 -1.59 -5.01 15.32
N GLU A 195 -1.06 -6.22 15.51
CA GLU A 195 0.39 -6.47 15.44
C GLU A 195 0.84 -6.90 14.04
N PHE A 196 -0.03 -7.59 13.32
CA PHE A 196 0.16 -8.02 11.95
C PHE A 196 -0.88 -7.36 11.06
N MET A 197 -0.41 -6.76 9.97
CA MET A 197 -1.22 -5.96 9.06
C MET A 197 -0.86 -6.20 7.62
N ILE A 198 -1.86 -6.03 6.76
CA ILE A 198 -1.76 -6.10 5.31
C ILE A 198 -2.28 -4.78 4.75
N GLY A 199 -1.49 -4.13 3.90
CA GLY A 199 -1.94 -2.97 3.13
C GLY A 199 -2.41 -3.42 1.75
N ILE A 200 -3.65 -3.12 1.41
CA ILE A 200 -4.23 -3.36 0.09
C ILE A 200 -4.17 -2.04 -0.68
N LEU A 201 -3.33 -1.99 -1.71
CA LEU A 201 -3.32 -0.86 -2.62
C LEU A 201 -4.48 -1.02 -3.61
N VAL A 202 -5.24 0.06 -3.84
CA VAL A 202 -6.42 0.08 -4.71
C VAL A 202 -6.27 1.18 -5.75
N SER A 203 -6.59 0.86 -7.00
CA SER A 203 -6.54 1.80 -8.12
C SER A 203 -7.67 1.54 -9.11
N ALA A 204 -8.17 2.61 -9.71
CA ALA A 204 -9.09 2.62 -10.85
C ALA A 204 -8.45 3.37 -12.04
N THR A 205 -7.13 3.22 -12.22
CA THR A 205 -6.38 3.78 -13.36
C THR A 205 -6.57 2.95 -14.63
N SER A 206 -6.26 3.52 -15.79
CA SER A 206 -6.42 2.82 -17.07
C SER A 206 -5.52 1.59 -17.22
N LYS A 207 -4.33 1.63 -16.61
CA LYS A 207 -3.42 0.49 -16.44
C LYS A 207 -3.26 0.22 -14.94
N ASN A 208 -3.33 -1.06 -14.57
CA ASN A 208 -3.04 -1.51 -13.21
C ASN A 208 -1.58 -1.15 -12.83
N PRO A 209 -1.36 -0.32 -11.79
CA PRO A 209 -0.02 0.14 -11.37
C PRO A 209 0.76 -0.92 -10.58
N PHE A 210 0.10 -2.02 -10.18
CA PHE A 210 0.67 -3.08 -9.33
C PHE A 210 1.14 -4.31 -10.12
N VAL A 211 1.01 -4.29 -11.45
CA VAL A 211 1.28 -5.43 -12.35
C VAL A 211 1.99 -4.95 -13.62
N ASP A 212 2.86 -5.81 -14.17
CA ASP A 212 3.71 -5.54 -15.34
C ASP A 212 4.68 -4.36 -15.14
N VAL A 213 5.21 -4.22 -13.92
CA VAL A 213 6.21 -3.20 -13.60
C VAL A 213 7.61 -3.64 -14.02
N HIS A 214 8.44 -2.67 -14.41
CA HIS A 214 9.83 -2.91 -14.74
C HIS A 214 10.68 -3.27 -13.51
N TYR A 215 11.79 -3.97 -13.75
CA TYR A 215 12.86 -4.07 -12.76
C TYR A 215 13.34 -2.66 -12.37
N ASN A 216 13.67 -2.44 -11.10
CA ASN A 216 13.95 -1.11 -10.55
C ASN A 216 12.83 -0.08 -10.77
N TYR A 217 11.55 -0.45 -10.60
CA TYR A 217 10.42 0.49 -10.74
C TYR A 217 10.53 1.74 -9.85
N HIS A 218 11.23 1.62 -8.71
CA HIS A 218 11.60 2.75 -7.85
C HIS A 218 12.44 3.85 -8.55
N VAL A 219 13.12 3.50 -9.65
CA VAL A 219 13.86 4.42 -10.52
C VAL A 219 13.12 4.67 -11.83
N LEU A 220 12.53 3.64 -12.42
CA LEU A 220 11.90 3.68 -13.75
C LEU A 220 10.37 3.69 -13.63
N ASN A 221 9.81 4.80 -13.16
CA ASN A 221 8.36 5.02 -13.08
C ASN A 221 7.90 6.19 -13.95
N MET A 222 6.59 6.22 -14.23
CA MET A 222 6.00 7.21 -15.14
C MET A 222 6.22 8.64 -14.65
N ARG A 223 6.11 8.88 -13.33
CA ARG A 223 6.30 10.21 -12.73
C ARG A 223 7.72 10.75 -12.99
N ARG A 224 8.76 9.93 -12.78
CA ARG A 224 10.16 10.27 -13.08
C ARG A 224 10.42 10.43 -14.57
N MET A 225 9.78 9.63 -15.42
CA MET A 225 9.91 9.78 -16.87
C MET A 225 9.32 11.10 -17.36
N VAL A 226 8.13 11.48 -16.89
CA VAL A 226 7.52 12.78 -17.21
C VAL A 226 8.41 13.94 -16.74
N ASP A 227 8.93 13.86 -15.52
CA ASP A 227 9.84 14.88 -15.00
C ASP A 227 11.16 14.97 -15.80
N SER A 228 11.72 13.81 -16.16
CA SER A 228 12.91 13.74 -17.03
C SER A 228 12.65 14.39 -18.39
N VAL A 229 11.50 14.12 -19.05
CA VAL A 229 11.16 14.76 -20.32
C VAL A 229 11.00 16.27 -20.16
N ARG A 230 10.32 16.73 -19.09
CA ARG A 230 10.20 18.17 -18.78
C ARG A 230 11.57 18.82 -18.61
N LYS A 231 12.47 18.17 -17.87
CA LYS A 231 13.85 18.63 -17.69
C LYS A 231 14.58 18.74 -19.04
N HIS A 232 14.54 17.70 -19.86
CA HIS A 232 15.21 17.72 -21.18
C HIS A 232 14.66 18.83 -22.08
N TYR A 233 13.34 18.99 -22.15
CA TYR A 233 12.71 20.07 -22.92
C TYR A 233 13.12 21.47 -22.44
N VAL A 234 13.14 21.71 -21.12
CA VAL A 234 13.52 23.02 -20.56
C VAL A 234 15.01 23.32 -20.79
N ILE A 235 15.89 22.35 -20.50
CA ILE A 235 17.34 22.53 -20.67
C ILE A 235 17.69 22.74 -22.15
N THR A 236 17.18 21.91 -23.05
CA THR A 236 17.43 22.08 -24.48
C THR A 236 16.94 23.42 -25.00
N ARG A 237 15.84 23.96 -24.48
CA ARG A 237 15.38 25.31 -24.83
C ARG A 237 16.30 26.42 -24.30
N GLN A 238 16.97 26.22 -23.16
CA GLN A 238 17.93 27.18 -22.61
C GLN A 238 19.26 27.19 -23.37
N PHE A 239 19.73 26.02 -23.81
CA PHE A 239 21.00 25.87 -24.55
C PHE A 239 20.83 25.85 -26.07
N ALA A 240 19.60 25.87 -26.58
CA ALA A 240 19.34 26.08 -28.00
C ALA A 240 19.89 27.46 -28.42
N PRO A 241 20.39 27.60 -29.66
CA PRO A 241 20.76 28.90 -30.18
C PRO A 241 19.57 29.86 -30.01
N ASP A 242 19.86 31.11 -29.62
CA ASP A 242 18.84 32.13 -29.41
C ASP A 242 17.85 32.11 -30.60
N TYR A 243 16.56 32.19 -30.31
CA TYR A 243 15.54 32.14 -31.36
C TYR A 243 15.67 33.32 -32.34
N ARG A 244 16.36 34.40 -31.92
CA ARG A 244 16.70 35.58 -32.74
C ARG A 244 17.81 35.34 -33.78
N PRO A 245 18.89 34.57 -33.49
CA PRO A 245 19.86 34.16 -34.49
C PRO A 245 19.40 33.07 -35.46
N HIS A 246 18.17 32.56 -35.37
CA HIS A 246 17.65 31.75 -36.47
C HIS A 246 17.36 32.66 -37.65
N PRO A 247 18.17 32.67 -38.73
CA PRO A 247 17.85 33.50 -39.87
C PRO A 247 16.60 32.87 -40.46
N SER A 248 15.50 33.64 -40.56
CA SER A 248 14.51 33.34 -41.58
C SER A 248 15.31 33.27 -42.88
N LYS A 249 15.61 32.07 -43.37
CA LYS A 249 16.11 31.89 -44.73
C LYS A 249 14.94 32.35 -45.58
N ARG A 250 14.87 33.66 -45.84
CA ARG A 250 14.11 34.24 -46.92
C ARG A 250 14.52 33.40 -48.11
N PHE A 251 13.58 32.58 -48.57
CA PHE A 251 13.59 31.94 -49.86
C PHE A 251 13.80 33.03 -50.92
N ARG A 252 15.05 33.46 -51.13
CA ARG A 252 15.44 34.13 -52.36
C ARG A 252 15.41 33.03 -53.40
N LYS A 253 14.24 32.88 -54.03
CA LYS A 253 14.10 32.24 -55.34
C LYS A 253 15.27 32.72 -56.19
N LYS A 254 16.03 31.78 -56.74
CA LYS A 254 16.90 32.04 -57.89
C LYS A 254 15.98 32.46 -59.04
N GLU A 255 15.78 33.75 -59.21
CA GLU A 255 15.34 34.32 -60.49
C GLU A 255 16.59 34.90 -61.16
N GLY A 256 16.93 34.36 -62.33
CA GLY A 256 17.84 34.96 -63.31
C GLY A 256 19.35 34.68 -63.12
N GLU A 257 19.85 33.68 -63.84
CA GLU A 257 20.86 33.79 -64.91
C GLU A 257 21.08 32.43 -65.58
#